data_AF-A0A3B8IIP4-F1
#
_entry.id   AF-A0A3B8IIP4-F1
#
_cell.length_a   1.000
_cell.length_b   1.000
_cell.length_c   1.000
_cell.angle_alpha   90.00
_cell.angle_beta   90.00
_cell.angle_gamma   90.00
#
_symmetry.space_group_name_H-M   'P 1'
#
loop_
_entity.id
_entity.type
_entity.pdbx_description
1 polymer ?
#
loop_
_entity_poly.entity_id
_entity_poly.type
_entity_poly.pdbx_seq_one_letter_code
_entity_poly.pdbx_strand_id
1 'polypeptide(L)'
;ESTLAAGAIVGTAAVDANGFSIHFSGGKPVFKILGQTLTSKQQVEGNKWVHLAVRLDRAAKTMRIFINGQVEVTKKNVSLTNELAATRIYLARKQGQVTYKGLVSNVRLWTVARTDDQISQNYRQYQESFVMRGHTDGNGLVQPLFQVQAEGGLNLVPKSNSVYAQRTAAQQQLQANQNEANVRVRGAQGVKNGRIRDKNAELNTTQKLMQQNISAENVRQHNARRANQNDLVLAESNAEKVIDRAIDQANTNLISAQREATQLLSDANRQANQMKDTAQRERDRAAADVNKKRKELD
;
A
#
# COMPACT_ATOMS: atom_id res chain seq x y z
N GLU A 1 30.50 51.34 -0.25
CA GLU A 1 29.72 50.58 -1.26
C GLU A 1 28.71 51.51 -1.92
N SER A 2 28.77 51.70 -3.24
CA SER A 2 27.84 52.60 -3.92
C SER A 2 26.48 51.92 -4.06
N THR A 3 25.49 52.37 -3.30
CA THR A 3 24.10 51.97 -3.48
C THR A 3 23.64 52.33 -4.90
N LEU A 4 23.10 51.36 -5.64
CA LEU A 4 22.51 51.61 -6.96
C LEU A 4 21.47 52.73 -6.85
N ALA A 5 21.70 53.83 -7.57
CA ALA A 5 20.80 54.97 -7.58
C ALA A 5 19.39 54.54 -8.03
N ALA A 6 18.36 55.06 -7.35
CA ALA A 6 16.97 54.84 -7.73
C ALA A 6 16.73 55.33 -9.16
N GLY A 7 16.05 54.53 -9.98
CA GLY A 7 15.74 54.93 -11.35
C GLY A 7 15.00 53.88 -12.15
N ALA A 8 14.23 54.35 -13.14
CA ALA A 8 13.44 53.50 -14.03
C ALA A 8 14.28 52.95 -15.20
N ILE A 9 14.37 51.62 -15.31
CA ILE A 9 15.07 50.93 -16.39
C ILE A 9 14.20 50.92 -17.65
N VAL A 10 12.91 50.66 -17.48
CA VAL A 10 11.90 50.69 -18.54
C VAL A 10 10.55 51.05 -17.94
N GLY A 11 9.73 51.81 -18.65
CA GLY A 11 8.37 52.08 -18.22
C GLY A 11 7.53 52.85 -19.21
N THR A 12 6.24 52.93 -18.93
CA THR A 12 5.26 53.66 -19.75
C THR A 12 5.14 55.12 -19.36
N ALA A 13 4.65 55.96 -20.28
CA ALA A 13 4.23 57.34 -19.97
C ALA A 13 3.06 57.38 -18.97
N ALA A 14 2.16 56.40 -19.06
CA ALA A 14 0.99 56.29 -18.19
C ALA A 14 1.40 56.21 -16.70
N VAL A 15 0.81 57.10 -15.88
CA VAL A 15 0.97 57.10 -14.42
C VAL A 15 -0.04 56.15 -13.76
N ASP A 16 0.53 55.30 -12.92
CA ASP A 16 -0.04 54.47 -11.86
C ASP A 16 -1.07 53.37 -12.20
N ALA A 17 -2.27 53.67 -12.69
CA ALA A 17 -3.32 52.63 -12.78
C ALA A 17 -3.21 51.71 -14.02
N ASN A 18 -2.76 52.23 -15.17
CA ASN A 18 -2.81 51.52 -16.46
C ASN A 18 -1.42 51.38 -17.14
N GLY A 19 -0.34 51.64 -16.41
CA GLY A 19 1.03 51.59 -16.90
C GLY A 19 1.83 50.40 -16.38
N PHE A 20 3.09 50.27 -16.83
CA PHE A 20 4.07 49.40 -16.21
C PHE A 20 5.42 50.10 -16.02
N SER A 21 6.22 49.62 -15.07
CA SER A 21 7.63 49.98 -14.95
C SER A 21 8.46 48.88 -14.30
N ILE A 22 9.72 48.81 -14.71
CA ILE A 22 10.79 48.08 -14.02
C ILE A 22 11.80 49.12 -13.58
N HIS A 23 12.05 49.19 -12.28
CA HIS A 23 12.92 50.21 -11.68
C HIS A 23 13.63 49.65 -10.46
N PHE A 24 14.63 50.38 -9.97
CA PHE A 24 15.25 50.11 -8.68
C PHE A 24 14.73 51.06 -7.61
N SER A 25 14.43 50.52 -6.43
CA SER A 25 14.12 51.29 -5.21
C SER A 25 15.03 50.79 -4.08
N GLY A 26 15.97 51.63 -3.65
CA GLY A 26 16.98 51.23 -2.65
C GLY A 26 17.77 49.98 -3.06
N GLY A 27 18.16 49.89 -4.34
CA GLY A 27 18.86 48.72 -4.92
C GLY A 27 18.01 47.48 -5.17
N LYS A 28 16.73 47.47 -4.79
CA LYS A 28 15.82 46.34 -5.03
C LYS A 28 15.07 46.51 -6.35
N PRO A 29 15.06 45.49 -7.24
CA PRO A 29 14.18 45.50 -8.39
C PRO A 29 12.70 45.62 -8.00
N VAL A 30 11.98 46.49 -8.69
CA VAL A 30 10.55 46.69 -8.52
C VAL A 30 9.86 46.58 -9.86
N PHE A 31 8.87 45.69 -9.93
CA PHE A 31 7.96 45.55 -11.05
C PHE A 31 6.60 46.13 -10.69
N LYS A 32 6.20 47.19 -11.40
CA LYS A 32 4.86 47.75 -11.33
C LYS A 32 4.12 47.49 -12.63
N ILE A 33 2.87 47.09 -12.56
CA ILE A 33 2.00 46.89 -13.72
C ILE A 33 0.54 46.97 -13.29
N LEU A 34 -0.29 47.78 -13.96
CA LEU A 34 -1.74 47.81 -13.77
C LEU A 34 -2.18 47.99 -12.30
N GLY A 35 -1.60 48.98 -11.61
CA GLY A 35 -1.85 49.22 -10.18
C GLY A 35 -1.22 48.19 -9.22
N GLN A 36 -0.63 47.10 -9.73
CA GLN A 36 0.07 46.10 -8.93
C GLN A 36 1.53 46.48 -8.77
N THR A 37 2.06 46.27 -7.56
CA THR A 37 3.49 46.38 -7.26
C THR A 37 4.01 45.04 -6.74
N LEU A 38 5.17 44.64 -7.23
CA LEU A 38 5.99 43.54 -6.73
C LEU A 38 7.42 44.04 -6.56
N THR A 39 7.93 43.94 -5.33
CA THR A 39 9.30 44.36 -4.99
C THR A 39 10.11 43.13 -4.63
N SER A 40 11.31 43.04 -5.21
CA SER A 40 12.31 42.03 -4.86
C SER A 40 12.63 42.09 -3.37
N LYS A 41 12.86 40.94 -2.74
CA LYS A 41 13.36 40.87 -1.36
C LYS A 41 14.85 41.21 -1.32
N GLN A 42 15.58 40.79 -2.34
CA GLN A 42 17.02 40.99 -2.49
C GLN A 42 17.36 42.32 -3.16
N GLN A 43 18.47 42.93 -2.71
CA GLN A 43 19.13 44.01 -3.42
C GLN A 43 20.06 43.42 -4.48
N VAL A 44 20.18 44.11 -5.62
CA VAL A 44 21.19 43.80 -6.62
C VAL A 44 22.44 44.63 -6.31
N GLU A 45 23.61 44.00 -6.42
CA GLU A 45 24.89 44.69 -6.25
C GLU A 45 25.14 45.66 -7.42
N GLY A 46 25.62 46.85 -7.09
CA GLY A 46 26.06 47.83 -8.10
C GLY A 46 27.28 47.36 -8.88
N ASN A 47 27.48 47.94 -10.06
CA ASN A 47 28.64 47.69 -10.93
C ASN A 47 28.83 46.23 -11.38
N LYS A 48 27.78 45.40 -11.31
CA LYS A 48 27.76 44.05 -11.86
C LYS A 48 26.63 43.89 -12.87
N TRP A 49 26.88 43.12 -13.92
CA TRP A 49 25.83 42.72 -14.85
C TRP A 49 24.83 41.81 -14.14
N VAL A 50 23.55 42.15 -14.24
CA VAL A 50 22.44 41.34 -13.73
C VAL A 50 21.48 41.04 -14.87
N HIS A 51 21.00 39.80 -14.94
CA HIS A 51 19.85 39.50 -15.78
C HIS A 51 18.57 39.65 -14.96
N LEU A 52 17.81 40.68 -15.29
CA LEU A 52 16.52 40.95 -14.66
C LEU A 52 15.40 40.61 -15.63
N ALA A 53 14.48 39.73 -15.21
CA ALA A 53 13.26 39.46 -15.97
C ALA A 53 12.04 39.57 -15.05
N VAL A 54 10.91 39.96 -15.63
CA VAL A 54 9.63 40.04 -14.93
C VAL A 54 8.58 39.30 -15.75
N ARG A 55 7.67 38.62 -15.07
CA ARG A 55 6.57 37.89 -15.72
C ARG A 55 5.25 38.31 -15.10
N LEU A 56 4.30 38.63 -15.96
CA LEU A 56 2.88 38.64 -15.62
C LEU A 56 2.21 37.48 -16.35
N ASP A 57 1.54 36.61 -15.61
CA ASP A 57 0.70 35.54 -16.14
C ASP A 57 -0.73 35.78 -15.67
N ARG A 58 -1.59 36.19 -16.60
CA ARG A 58 -2.99 36.51 -16.32
C ARG A 58 -3.83 35.27 -16.05
N ALA A 59 -3.57 34.17 -16.78
CA ALA A 59 -4.31 32.93 -16.62
C ALA A 59 -4.03 32.32 -15.24
N ALA A 60 -2.76 32.28 -14.84
CA ALA A 60 -2.37 31.80 -13.51
C ALA A 60 -2.55 32.84 -12.39
N LYS A 61 -2.92 34.09 -12.70
CA LYS A 61 -3.01 35.22 -11.75
C LYS A 61 -1.73 35.41 -10.93
N THR A 62 -0.56 35.36 -11.58
CA THR A 62 0.74 35.49 -10.92
C THR A 62 1.64 36.57 -11.52
N MET A 63 2.40 37.24 -10.65
CA MET A 63 3.54 38.09 -11.03
C MET A 63 4.82 37.51 -10.45
N ARG A 64 5.92 37.60 -11.20
CA ARG A 64 7.24 37.15 -10.74
C ARG A 64 8.35 38.10 -11.16
N ILE A 65 9.37 38.19 -10.32
CA ILE A 65 10.68 38.77 -10.66
C ILE A 65 11.70 37.64 -10.66
N PHE A 66 12.58 37.65 -11.64
CA PHE A 66 13.69 36.73 -11.78
C PHE A 66 15.00 37.52 -11.78
N ILE A 67 15.97 37.05 -11.01
CA ILE A 67 17.34 37.57 -11.00
C ILE A 67 18.23 36.42 -11.44
N ASN A 68 19.07 36.64 -12.46
CA ASN A 68 20.03 35.66 -12.94
C ASN A 68 19.38 34.30 -13.28
N GLY A 69 18.22 34.36 -13.95
CA GLY A 69 17.50 33.18 -14.42
C GLY A 69 16.77 32.37 -13.35
N GLN A 70 16.80 32.80 -12.08
CA GLN A 70 16.14 32.15 -10.96
C GLN A 70 14.95 32.99 -10.46
N VAL A 71 13.90 32.35 -9.97
CA VAL A 71 12.75 33.05 -9.36
C VAL A 71 13.22 33.70 -8.06
N GLU A 72 13.07 35.01 -7.95
CA GLU A 72 13.41 35.75 -6.74
C GLU A 72 12.17 35.97 -5.86
N VAL A 73 11.09 36.49 -6.43
CA VAL A 73 9.82 36.68 -5.71
C VAL A 73 8.63 36.37 -6.61
N THR A 74 7.59 35.82 -5.99
CA THR A 74 6.30 35.54 -6.62
C THR A 74 5.17 36.20 -5.84
N LYS A 75 4.28 36.89 -6.55
CA LYS A 75 2.98 37.33 -6.05
C LYS A 75 1.89 36.47 -6.69
N LYS A 76 1.06 35.84 -5.87
CA LYS A 76 -0.12 35.06 -6.30
C LYS A 76 -1.39 35.89 -6.12
N ASN A 77 -2.51 35.38 -6.65
CA ASN A 77 -3.83 35.99 -6.54
C ASN A 77 -3.87 37.44 -7.03
N VAL A 78 -3.10 37.71 -8.10
CA VAL A 78 -3.06 39.04 -8.70
C VAL A 78 -4.36 39.27 -9.44
N SER A 79 -5.18 40.20 -8.93
CA SER A 79 -6.40 40.66 -9.60
C SER A 79 -6.05 41.84 -10.50
N LEU A 80 -6.36 41.71 -11.79
CA LEU A 80 -6.20 42.75 -12.79
C LEU A 80 -7.57 43.06 -13.36
N THR A 81 -8.06 44.26 -13.11
CA THR A 81 -9.34 44.76 -13.63
C THR A 81 -9.16 45.69 -14.82
N ASN A 82 -7.91 46.06 -15.13
CA ASN A 82 -7.57 47.09 -16.10
C ASN A 82 -6.69 46.52 -17.21
N GLU A 83 -6.67 47.21 -18.34
CA GLU A 83 -5.76 46.94 -19.46
C GLU A 83 -4.62 47.95 -19.52
N LEU A 84 -3.51 47.54 -20.15
CA LEU A 84 -2.39 48.44 -20.37
C LEU A 84 -2.82 49.54 -21.35
N ALA A 85 -2.60 50.79 -20.98
CA ALA A 85 -2.89 51.92 -21.86
C ALA A 85 -2.01 51.84 -23.12
N ALA A 86 -2.58 52.18 -24.28
CA ALA A 86 -1.80 52.38 -25.51
C ALA A 86 -0.90 53.60 -25.33
N THR A 87 0.38 53.36 -25.02
CA THR A 87 1.32 54.41 -24.62
C THR A 87 2.73 54.05 -25.05
N ARG A 88 3.60 55.07 -25.11
CA ARG A 88 5.02 54.88 -25.43
C ARG A 88 5.72 54.15 -24.28
N ILE A 89 6.61 53.23 -24.64
CA ILE A 89 7.55 52.59 -23.73
C ILE A 89 8.86 53.36 -23.80
N TYR A 90 9.38 53.77 -22.65
CA TYR A 90 10.64 54.46 -22.51
C TYR A 90 11.69 53.53 -21.91
N LEU A 91 12.92 53.64 -22.39
CA LEU A 91 14.09 53.00 -21.79
C LEU A 91 14.89 54.02 -20.99
N ALA A 92 15.48 53.55 -19.89
CA ALA A 92 16.22 54.32 -18.90
C ALA A 92 15.45 55.51 -18.27
N ARG A 93 14.14 55.63 -18.50
CA ARG A 93 13.30 56.71 -17.99
C ARG A 93 11.87 56.24 -17.78
N LYS A 94 11.18 56.88 -16.84
CA LYS A 94 9.71 56.94 -16.78
C LYS A 94 9.31 58.41 -16.59
N GLN A 95 8.19 58.82 -17.16
CA GLN A 95 7.64 60.16 -16.91
C GLN A 95 7.46 60.39 -15.40
N GLY A 96 8.05 61.46 -14.87
CA GLY A 96 7.99 61.81 -13.44
C GLY A 96 8.90 61.02 -12.49
N GLN A 97 9.80 60.15 -12.98
CA GLN A 97 10.78 59.44 -12.14
C GLN A 97 12.22 59.75 -12.54
N VAL A 98 13.15 59.46 -11.62
CA VAL A 98 14.59 59.54 -11.87
C VAL A 98 15.00 58.58 -12.99
N THR A 99 15.77 59.10 -13.94
CA THR A 99 16.37 58.34 -15.05
C THR A 99 17.37 57.32 -14.51
N TYR A 100 17.33 56.09 -15.01
CA TYR A 100 18.32 55.08 -14.66
C TYR A 100 19.70 55.44 -15.23
N LYS A 101 20.72 55.45 -14.35
CA LYS A 101 22.12 55.73 -14.70
C LYS A 101 22.93 54.44 -14.65
N GLY A 102 22.87 53.67 -15.73
CA GLY A 102 23.61 52.41 -15.86
C GLY A 102 23.56 51.86 -17.28
N LEU A 103 24.28 50.76 -17.52
CA LEU A 103 24.30 50.09 -18.81
C LEU A 103 23.13 49.11 -18.92
N VAL A 104 22.44 49.13 -20.05
CA VAL A 104 21.35 48.20 -20.37
C VAL A 104 21.67 47.53 -21.69
N SER A 105 21.48 46.21 -21.76
CA SER A 105 21.70 45.43 -22.98
C SER A 105 20.60 44.39 -23.14
N ASN A 106 20.35 43.97 -24.38
CA ASN A 106 19.46 42.85 -24.73
C ASN A 106 18.02 42.96 -24.17
N VAL A 107 17.42 44.14 -24.29
CA VAL A 107 16.01 44.33 -23.91
C VAL A 107 15.10 43.52 -24.82
N ARG A 108 14.20 42.74 -24.21
CA ARG A 108 13.20 41.92 -24.91
C ARG A 108 11.84 42.07 -24.24
N LEU A 109 10.79 41.99 -25.05
CA LEU A 109 9.40 42.00 -24.60
C LEU A 109 8.65 40.87 -25.32
N TRP A 110 7.77 40.19 -24.58
CA TRP A 110 6.94 39.11 -25.11
C TRP A 110 5.47 39.36 -24.82
N THR A 111 4.62 38.95 -25.75
CA THR A 111 3.16 38.95 -25.58
C THR A 111 2.65 37.71 -24.84
N VAL A 112 3.50 36.69 -24.70
CA VAL A 112 3.19 35.42 -24.01
C VAL A 112 4.07 35.25 -22.77
N ALA A 113 3.46 34.81 -21.67
CA ALA A 113 4.16 34.50 -20.43
C ALA A 113 5.17 33.36 -20.65
N ARG A 114 6.47 33.67 -20.54
CA ARG A 114 7.56 32.68 -20.68
C ARG A 114 7.61 31.75 -19.46
N THR A 115 7.92 30.47 -19.64
CA THR A 115 8.10 29.51 -18.52
C THR A 115 9.37 29.81 -17.73
N ASP A 116 9.48 29.25 -16.52
CA ASP A 116 10.68 29.41 -15.67
C ASP A 116 11.93 28.89 -16.40
N ASP A 117 11.83 27.74 -17.06
CA ASP A 117 12.92 27.17 -17.87
C ASP A 117 13.32 28.06 -19.03
N GLN A 118 12.34 28.66 -19.73
CA GLN A 118 12.63 29.56 -20.85
C GLN A 118 13.36 30.82 -20.40
N ILE A 119 13.00 31.39 -19.24
CA ILE A 119 13.69 32.56 -18.67
C ILE A 119 15.10 32.17 -18.22
N SER A 120 15.24 31.00 -17.59
CA SER A 120 16.53 30.46 -17.16
C SER A 120 17.45 30.17 -18.35
N GLN A 121 16.90 29.67 -19.46
CA GLN A 121 17.63 29.47 -20.73
C GLN A 121 18.08 30.79 -21.33
N ASN A 122 17.22 31.81 -21.36
CA ASN A 122 17.59 33.15 -21.85
C ASN A 122 18.78 33.74 -21.06
N TYR A 123 18.78 33.59 -19.73
CA TYR A 123 19.90 34.01 -18.90
C TYR A 123 21.20 33.28 -19.24
N ARG A 124 21.16 31.95 -19.37
CA ARG A 124 22.35 31.14 -19.70
C ARG A 124 22.94 31.51 -21.06
N GLN A 125 22.09 31.67 -22.09
CA GLN A 125 22.53 32.11 -23.41
C GLN A 125 23.27 33.47 -23.35
N TYR A 126 22.81 34.37 -22.48
CA TYR A 126 23.45 35.67 -22.30
C TYR A 126 24.82 35.57 -21.60
N GLN A 127 24.92 34.80 -20.50
CA GLN A 127 26.20 34.61 -19.80
C GLN A 127 27.27 34.06 -20.76
N GLU A 128 26.91 33.09 -21.59
CA GLU A 128 27.81 32.47 -22.55
C GLU A 128 28.22 33.46 -23.67
N SER A 129 27.34 34.38 -24.07
CA SER A 129 27.68 35.46 -25.02
C SER A 129 28.64 36.52 -24.46
N PHE A 130 28.72 36.65 -23.13
CA PHE A 130 29.61 37.61 -22.45
C PHE A 130 30.99 37.02 -22.18
N VAL A 131 31.04 35.75 -21.78
CA VAL A 131 32.31 35.00 -21.65
C VAL A 131 33.06 34.95 -22.99
N MET A 132 32.35 34.93 -24.12
CA MET A 132 32.93 34.86 -25.47
C MET A 132 33.31 36.23 -26.07
N ARG A 133 32.93 37.36 -25.45
CA ARG A 133 33.28 38.72 -25.92
C ARG A 133 34.54 39.30 -25.27
N GLY A 134 35.11 38.61 -24.28
CA GLY A 134 36.21 39.13 -23.46
C GLY A 134 35.73 40.23 -22.51
N HIS A 135 36.46 40.42 -21.41
CA HIS A 135 36.30 41.61 -20.59
C HIS A 135 36.60 42.83 -21.47
N THR A 136 35.69 43.80 -21.54
CA THR A 136 35.87 45.04 -22.32
C THR A 136 36.80 46.01 -21.57
N ASP A 137 37.95 45.53 -21.12
CA ASP A 137 39.05 46.36 -20.61
C ASP A 137 40.26 46.34 -21.56
N GLY A 138 40.20 45.58 -22.65
CA GLY A 138 41.16 45.65 -23.75
C GLY A 138 42.48 44.90 -23.55
N ASN A 139 42.64 44.10 -22.48
CA ASN A 139 43.94 43.48 -22.14
C ASN A 139 43.93 41.94 -22.03
N GLY A 140 42.90 41.24 -22.55
CA GLY A 140 42.85 39.77 -22.56
C GLY A 140 43.18 39.15 -23.93
N LEU A 141 44.03 38.11 -23.95
CA LEU A 141 44.27 37.29 -25.14
C LEU A 141 42.95 36.74 -25.71
N VAL A 142 42.66 37.08 -26.97
CA VAL A 142 41.47 36.64 -27.70
C VAL A 142 41.58 35.15 -27.99
N GLN A 143 40.77 34.34 -27.32
CA GLN A 143 40.59 32.94 -27.70
C GLN A 143 39.83 32.86 -29.03
N PRO A 144 40.31 32.12 -30.05
CA PRO A 144 39.65 32.07 -31.35
C PRO A 144 38.25 31.44 -31.25
N LEU A 145 37.27 32.12 -31.87
CA LEU A 145 35.83 31.83 -31.84
C LEU A 145 35.44 30.52 -32.55
N PHE A 146 36.34 30.01 -33.39
CA PHE A 146 36.19 28.83 -34.22
C PHE A 146 37.26 27.79 -33.86
N GLN A 147 36.94 26.51 -34.06
CA GLN A 147 37.90 25.42 -33.95
C GLN A 147 38.39 25.12 -35.38
N VAL A 148 39.69 25.31 -35.65
CA VAL A 148 40.28 24.91 -36.94
C VAL A 148 40.52 23.41 -36.87
N GLN A 149 39.84 22.63 -37.71
CA GLN A 149 40.12 21.20 -37.83
C GLN A 149 41.45 21.03 -38.57
N ALA A 150 42.29 20.08 -38.14
CA ALA A 150 43.65 19.88 -38.65
C ALA A 150 43.72 19.50 -40.14
N GLU A 151 42.58 19.20 -40.77
CA GLU A 151 42.50 18.72 -42.14
C GLU A 151 41.80 19.75 -43.04
N GLY A 152 42.58 20.70 -43.58
CA GLY A 152 42.43 21.28 -44.92
C GLY A 152 41.13 21.96 -45.35
N GLY A 153 40.12 22.14 -44.50
CA GLY A 153 38.84 22.75 -44.86
C GLY A 153 38.43 23.89 -43.93
N LEU A 154 38.05 25.04 -44.50
CA LEU A 154 37.49 26.17 -43.75
C LEU A 154 36.00 25.90 -43.44
N ASN A 155 35.73 24.95 -42.54
CA ASN A 155 34.40 24.78 -41.96
C ASN A 155 34.34 25.52 -40.62
N LEU A 156 34.03 26.81 -40.68
CA LEU A 156 33.90 27.67 -39.49
C LEU A 156 32.59 27.34 -38.76
N VAL A 157 32.61 26.30 -37.93
CA VAL A 157 31.53 26.09 -36.96
C VAL A 157 31.88 26.91 -35.71
N PRO A 158 31.08 27.92 -35.33
CA PRO A 158 31.28 28.62 -34.07
C PRO A 158 31.31 27.59 -32.92
N LYS A 159 32.29 27.67 -32.00
CA LYS A 159 32.34 26.75 -30.85
C LYS A 159 31.02 26.71 -30.09
N SER A 160 30.29 27.83 -30.03
CA SER A 160 28.94 27.93 -29.48
C SER A 160 27.92 27.00 -30.14
N ASN A 161 27.98 26.81 -31.47
CA ASN A 161 27.06 25.93 -32.20
C ASN A 161 27.36 24.45 -31.89
N SER A 162 28.64 24.08 -31.76
CA SER A 162 29.03 22.70 -31.42
C SER A 162 28.63 22.31 -29.99
N VAL A 163 28.86 23.20 -29.01
CA VAL A 163 28.51 22.97 -27.61
C VAL A 163 26.99 23.00 -27.41
N TYR A 164 26.29 23.89 -28.12
CA TYR A 164 24.82 23.92 -28.11
C TYR A 164 24.24 22.62 -28.67
N ALA A 165 24.72 22.15 -29.83
CA ALA A 165 24.27 20.90 -30.43
C ALA A 165 24.51 19.69 -29.50
N GLN A 166 25.69 19.60 -28.88
CA GLN A 166 26.01 18.53 -27.92
C GLN A 166 25.09 18.58 -26.68
N ARG A 167 24.81 19.77 -26.14
CA ARG A 167 23.93 19.92 -24.97
C ARG A 167 22.46 19.62 -25.30
N THR A 168 21.98 20.03 -26.48
CA THR A 168 20.63 19.69 -26.94
C THR A 168 20.48 18.18 -27.14
N ALA A 169 21.48 17.52 -27.73
CA ALA A 169 21.50 16.06 -27.85
C ALA A 169 21.49 15.37 -26.47
N ALA A 170 22.27 15.86 -25.51
CA ALA A 170 22.27 15.32 -24.14
C ALA A 170 20.91 15.49 -23.44
N GLN A 171 20.20 16.60 -23.64
CA GLN A 171 18.85 16.80 -23.10
C GLN A 171 17.82 15.88 -23.75
N GLN A 172 17.89 15.68 -25.07
CA GLN A 172 17.03 14.73 -25.76
C GLN A 172 17.27 13.30 -25.27
N GLN A 173 18.53 12.91 -25.06
CA GLN A 173 18.88 11.61 -24.51
C GLN A 173 18.37 11.44 -23.08
N LEU A 174 18.48 12.47 -22.23
CA LEU A 174 17.92 12.43 -20.87
C LEU A 174 16.42 12.17 -20.90
N GLN A 175 15.69 12.88 -21.77
CA GLN A 175 14.24 12.70 -21.93
C GLN A 175 13.90 11.28 -22.43
N ALA A 176 14.66 10.75 -23.39
CA ALA A 176 14.49 9.39 -23.89
C ALA A 176 14.70 8.36 -22.77
N ASN A 177 15.78 8.48 -22.01
CA ASN A 177 16.09 7.61 -20.87
C ASN A 177 14.99 7.66 -19.81
N GLN A 178 14.44 8.85 -19.53
CA GLN A 178 13.36 9.00 -18.58
C GLN A 178 12.06 8.33 -19.06
N ASN A 179 11.76 8.43 -20.36
CA ASN A 179 10.62 7.75 -20.97
C ASN A 179 10.78 6.22 -20.90
N GLU A 180 11.97 5.69 -21.19
CA GLU A 180 12.27 4.25 -21.07
C GLU A 180 12.13 3.76 -19.62
N ALA A 181 12.66 4.52 -18.65
CA ALA A 181 12.52 4.19 -17.24
C ALA A 181 11.04 4.09 -16.84
N ASN A 182 10.20 5.05 -17.27
CA ASN A 182 8.76 5.04 -17.02
C ASN A 182 8.05 3.83 -17.64
N VAL A 183 8.47 3.38 -18.82
CA VAL A 183 7.95 2.15 -19.46
C VAL A 183 8.35 0.91 -18.64
N ARG A 184 9.62 0.80 -18.23
CA ARG A 184 10.12 -0.32 -17.41
C ARG A 184 9.39 -0.43 -16.08
N VAL A 185 9.17 0.69 -15.38
CA VAL A 185 8.42 0.72 -14.12
C VAL A 185 6.97 0.26 -14.31
N ARG A 186 6.29 0.74 -15.35
CA ARG A 186 4.92 0.29 -15.67
C ARG A 186 4.86 -1.22 -15.99
N GLY A 187 5.83 -1.73 -16.75
CA GLY A 187 5.96 -3.16 -17.04
C GLY A 187 6.15 -3.99 -15.76
N ALA A 188 7.07 -3.57 -14.89
CA ALA A 188 7.30 -4.24 -13.61
C ALA A 188 6.05 -4.25 -12.70
N GLN A 189 5.32 -3.13 -12.64
CA GLN A 189 4.05 -3.06 -11.90
C GLN A 189 2.99 -4.01 -12.48
N GLY A 190 2.91 -4.12 -13.81
CA GLY A 190 2.04 -5.08 -14.50
C GLY A 190 2.36 -6.53 -14.11
N VAL A 191 3.63 -6.92 -14.14
CA VAL A 191 4.10 -8.26 -13.72
C VAL A 191 3.77 -8.52 -12.25
N LYS A 192 4.03 -7.57 -11.35
CA LYS A 192 3.69 -7.67 -9.93
C LYS A 192 2.18 -7.90 -9.73
N ASN A 193 1.35 -7.13 -10.42
CA ASN A 193 -0.11 -7.27 -10.35
C ASN A 193 -0.58 -8.63 -10.91
N GLY A 194 0.08 -9.17 -11.93
CA GLY A 194 -0.13 -10.54 -12.41
C GLY A 194 0.11 -11.58 -11.31
N ARG A 195 1.31 -11.56 -10.71
CA ARG A 195 1.68 -12.51 -9.64
C ARG A 195 0.73 -12.47 -8.44
N ILE A 196 0.25 -11.29 -8.06
CA ILE A 196 -0.73 -11.15 -6.97
C ILE A 196 -2.05 -11.83 -7.32
N ARG A 197 -2.56 -11.64 -8.55
CA ARG A 197 -3.80 -12.30 -9.00
C ARG A 197 -3.66 -13.82 -8.99
N ASP A 198 -2.55 -14.33 -9.52
CA ASP A 198 -2.29 -15.77 -9.57
C ASP A 198 -2.21 -16.36 -8.15
N LYS A 199 -1.52 -15.69 -7.24
CA LYS A 199 -1.42 -16.16 -5.84
C LYS A 199 -2.75 -16.11 -5.10
N ASN A 200 -3.60 -15.12 -5.38
CA ASN A 200 -4.95 -15.06 -4.82
C ASN A 200 -5.84 -16.19 -5.37
N ALA A 201 -5.71 -16.54 -6.65
CA ALA A 201 -6.45 -17.67 -7.24
C ALA A 201 -6.03 -19.01 -6.61
N GLU A 202 -4.72 -19.21 -6.38
CA GLU A 202 -4.19 -20.38 -5.68
C GLU A 202 -4.69 -20.45 -4.23
N LEU A 203 -4.69 -19.31 -3.52
CA LEU A 203 -5.21 -19.23 -2.14
C LEU A 203 -6.69 -19.62 -2.07
N ASN A 204 -7.52 -19.06 -2.97
CA ASN A 204 -8.95 -19.38 -3.03
C ASN A 204 -9.18 -20.87 -3.30
N THR A 205 -8.38 -21.48 -4.18
CA THR A 205 -8.45 -22.90 -4.49
C THR A 205 -8.10 -23.75 -3.27
N THR A 206 -7.00 -23.39 -2.59
CA THR A 206 -6.57 -24.06 -1.35
C THR A 206 -7.62 -23.97 -0.25
N GLN A 207 -8.22 -22.80 -0.05
CA GLN A 207 -9.28 -22.60 0.95
C GLN A 207 -10.51 -23.46 0.64
N LYS A 208 -10.93 -23.54 -0.63
CA LYS A 208 -12.05 -24.38 -1.04
C LYS A 208 -11.78 -25.87 -0.79
N LEU A 209 -10.60 -26.35 -1.15
CA LEU A 209 -10.19 -27.74 -0.88
C LEU A 209 -10.14 -28.03 0.61
N MET A 210 -9.62 -27.11 1.42
CA MET A 210 -9.58 -27.27 2.87
C MET A 210 -10.98 -27.37 3.47
N GLN A 211 -11.92 -26.52 3.04
CA GLN A 211 -13.31 -26.59 3.46
C GLN A 211 -13.96 -27.92 3.06
N GLN A 212 -13.74 -28.38 1.83
CA GLN A 212 -14.26 -29.68 1.36
C GLN A 212 -13.71 -30.84 2.20
N ASN A 213 -12.41 -30.83 2.52
CA ASN A 213 -11.79 -31.87 3.34
C ASN A 213 -12.35 -31.87 4.77
N ILE A 214 -12.52 -30.70 5.38
CA ILE A 214 -13.12 -30.57 6.72
C ILE A 214 -14.57 -31.10 6.71
N SER A 215 -15.37 -30.72 5.71
CA SER A 215 -16.74 -31.23 5.57
C SER A 215 -16.78 -32.74 5.39
N ALA A 216 -15.90 -33.30 4.55
CA ALA A 216 -15.81 -34.75 4.35
C ALA A 216 -15.42 -35.49 5.64
N GLU A 217 -14.47 -34.95 6.40
CA GLU A 217 -14.02 -35.54 7.66
C GLU A 217 -15.12 -35.49 8.74
N ASN A 218 -15.85 -34.38 8.84
CA ASN A 218 -16.99 -34.26 9.75
C ASN A 218 -18.07 -35.32 9.45
N VAL A 219 -18.36 -35.58 8.17
CA VAL A 219 -19.30 -36.64 7.76
C VAL A 219 -18.78 -38.02 8.16
N ARG A 220 -17.50 -38.31 7.93
CA ARG A 220 -16.89 -39.58 8.34
C ARG A 220 -17.00 -39.80 9.84
N GLN A 221 -16.66 -38.80 10.65
CA GLN A 221 -16.77 -38.90 12.11
C GLN A 221 -18.21 -39.07 12.57
N HIS A 222 -19.16 -38.35 11.95
CA HIS A 222 -20.58 -38.52 12.28
C HIS A 222 -21.06 -39.95 12.00
N ASN A 223 -20.71 -40.51 10.84
CA ASN A 223 -21.06 -41.87 10.48
C ASN A 223 -20.42 -42.90 11.41
N ALA A 224 -19.14 -42.71 11.79
CA ALA A 224 -18.46 -43.58 12.74
C ALA A 224 -19.12 -43.56 14.13
N ARG A 225 -19.52 -42.37 14.62
CA ARG A 225 -20.26 -42.25 15.89
C ARG A 225 -21.60 -42.98 15.83
N ARG A 226 -22.33 -42.87 14.72
CA ARG A 226 -23.60 -43.58 14.52
C ARG A 226 -23.42 -45.10 14.46
N ALA A 227 -22.37 -45.58 13.79
CA ALA A 227 -22.03 -47.00 13.77
C ALA A 227 -21.74 -47.52 15.18
N ASN A 228 -20.88 -46.82 15.93
CA ASN A 228 -20.57 -47.19 17.32
C ASN A 228 -21.81 -47.18 18.23
N GLN A 229 -22.74 -46.24 18.03
CA GLN A 229 -24.01 -46.20 18.77
C GLN A 229 -24.87 -47.43 18.45
N ASN A 230 -24.97 -47.82 17.18
CA ASN A 230 -25.71 -49.02 16.79
C ASN A 230 -25.08 -50.29 17.38
N ASP A 231 -23.76 -50.39 17.37
CA ASP A 231 -23.01 -51.51 17.94
C ASP A 231 -23.22 -51.61 19.46
N LEU A 232 -23.26 -50.47 20.16
CA LEU A 232 -23.57 -50.41 21.58
C LEU A 232 -24.98 -50.92 21.87
N VAL A 233 -25.98 -50.43 21.15
CA VAL A 233 -27.38 -50.87 21.30
C VAL A 233 -27.52 -52.36 21.05
N LEU A 234 -26.82 -52.90 20.05
CA LEU A 234 -26.81 -54.34 19.77
C LEU A 234 -26.15 -55.13 20.90
N ALA A 235 -25.03 -54.64 21.44
CA ALA A 235 -24.34 -55.25 22.57
C ALA A 235 -25.22 -55.27 23.82
N GLU A 236 -25.91 -54.17 24.11
CA GLU A 236 -26.88 -54.05 25.21
C GLU A 236 -28.02 -55.06 25.06
N SER A 237 -28.64 -55.15 23.87
CA SER A 237 -29.69 -56.13 23.59
C SER A 237 -29.21 -57.57 23.71
N ASN A 238 -27.97 -57.87 23.28
CA ASN A 238 -27.39 -59.19 23.41
C ASN A 238 -27.09 -59.55 24.88
N ALA A 239 -26.62 -58.58 25.67
CA ALA A 239 -26.40 -58.75 27.10
C ALA A 239 -27.72 -59.03 27.83
N GLU A 240 -28.79 -58.29 27.52
CA GLU A 240 -30.14 -58.52 28.05
C GLU A 240 -30.62 -59.94 27.76
N LYS A 241 -30.50 -60.41 26.51
CA LYS A 241 -30.83 -61.81 26.14
C LYS A 241 -30.00 -62.87 26.87
N VAL A 242 -28.77 -62.57 27.26
CA VAL A 242 -27.93 -63.48 28.06
C VAL A 242 -28.45 -63.53 29.49
N ILE A 243 -28.78 -62.38 30.07
CA ILE A 243 -29.36 -62.28 31.42
C ILE A 243 -30.70 -63.02 31.48
N ASP A 244 -31.60 -62.80 30.51
CA ASP A 244 -32.90 -63.48 30.45
C ASP A 244 -32.73 -65.00 30.41
N ARG A 245 -31.83 -65.51 29.54
CA ARG A 245 -31.53 -66.95 29.48
C ARG A 245 -30.98 -67.49 30.79
N ALA A 246 -30.14 -66.72 31.50
CA ALA A 246 -29.61 -67.13 32.79
C ALA A 246 -30.72 -67.17 33.87
N ILE A 247 -31.64 -66.21 33.86
CA ILE A 247 -32.81 -66.16 34.75
C ILE A 247 -33.73 -67.36 34.47
N ASP A 248 -34.04 -67.64 33.21
CA ASP A 248 -34.87 -68.78 32.81
C ASP A 248 -34.25 -70.12 33.24
N GLN A 249 -32.93 -70.26 33.05
CA GLN A 249 -32.21 -71.45 33.49
C GLN A 249 -32.21 -71.57 35.02
N ALA A 250 -32.01 -70.47 35.76
CA ALA A 250 -32.07 -70.47 37.22
C ALA A 250 -33.46 -70.86 37.74
N ASN A 251 -34.53 -70.33 37.13
CA ASN A 251 -35.91 -70.69 37.44
C ASN A 251 -36.19 -72.17 37.16
N THR A 252 -35.70 -72.69 36.03
CA THR A 252 -35.79 -74.11 35.68
C THR A 252 -35.08 -74.99 36.71
N ASN A 253 -33.88 -74.60 37.13
CA ASN A 253 -33.12 -75.31 38.16
C ASN A 253 -33.83 -75.29 39.51
N LEU A 254 -34.41 -74.14 39.90
CA LEU A 254 -35.19 -74.00 41.14
C LEU A 254 -36.41 -74.93 41.14
N ILE A 255 -37.18 -74.97 40.06
CA ILE A 255 -38.34 -75.85 39.93
C ILE A 255 -37.93 -77.32 40.01
N SER A 256 -36.84 -77.71 39.34
CA SER A 256 -36.31 -79.08 39.42
C SER A 256 -35.89 -79.44 40.85
N ALA A 257 -35.15 -78.57 41.53
CA ALA A 257 -34.76 -78.78 42.93
C ALA A 257 -35.97 -78.90 43.88
N GLN A 258 -37.02 -78.09 43.67
CA GLN A 258 -38.27 -78.20 44.45
C GLN A 258 -38.98 -79.53 44.22
N ARG A 259 -39.00 -80.04 42.98
CA ARG A 259 -39.55 -81.38 42.67
C ARG A 259 -38.75 -82.49 43.33
N GLU A 260 -37.43 -82.44 43.24
CA GLU A 260 -36.53 -83.40 43.89
C GLU A 260 -36.73 -83.40 45.42
N ALA A 261 -36.78 -82.22 46.05
CA ALA A 261 -37.05 -82.09 47.48
C ALA A 261 -38.40 -82.68 47.88
N THR A 262 -39.44 -82.48 47.06
CA THR A 262 -40.77 -83.05 47.28
C THR A 262 -40.75 -84.58 47.17
N GLN A 263 -40.01 -85.13 46.20
CA GLN A 263 -39.83 -86.58 46.04
C GLN A 263 -39.08 -87.18 47.24
N LEU A 264 -37.97 -86.57 47.66
CA LEU A 264 -37.21 -87.00 48.84
C LEU A 264 -38.07 -87.01 50.11
N LEU A 265 -38.92 -86.00 50.30
CA LEU A 265 -39.86 -85.97 51.43
C LEU A 265 -40.90 -87.11 51.35
N SER A 266 -41.42 -87.38 50.15
CA SER A 266 -42.34 -88.51 49.92
C SER A 266 -41.66 -89.84 50.23
N ASP A 267 -40.42 -90.03 49.76
CA ASP A 267 -39.61 -91.24 50.00
C ASP A 267 -39.31 -91.43 51.48
N ALA A 268 -38.88 -90.37 52.17
CA ALA A 268 -38.63 -90.39 53.60
C ALA A 268 -39.90 -90.76 54.39
N ASN A 269 -41.06 -90.20 54.03
CA ASN A 269 -42.34 -90.56 54.64
C ASN A 269 -42.72 -92.02 54.37
N ARG A 270 -42.50 -92.52 53.15
CA ARG A 270 -42.72 -93.93 52.81
C ARG A 270 -41.82 -94.84 53.65
N GLN A 271 -40.54 -94.53 53.76
CA GLN A 271 -39.57 -95.28 54.56
C GLN A 271 -39.93 -95.25 56.05
N ALA A 272 -40.31 -94.09 56.61
CA ALA A 272 -40.75 -93.96 58.00
C ALA A 272 -41.99 -94.80 58.29
N ASN A 273 -42.98 -94.81 57.39
CA ASN A 273 -44.16 -95.67 57.50
C ASN A 273 -43.78 -97.16 57.46
N GLN A 274 -42.91 -97.58 56.54
CA GLN A 274 -42.41 -98.96 56.48
C GLN A 274 -41.68 -99.37 57.77
N MET A 275 -40.88 -98.48 58.35
CA MET A 275 -40.20 -98.70 59.63
C MET A 275 -41.21 -98.82 60.76
N LYS A 276 -42.24 -97.97 60.81
CA LYS A 276 -43.31 -98.05 61.80
C LYS A 276 -44.09 -99.36 61.71
N ASP A 277 -44.44 -99.78 60.49
CA ASP A 277 -45.11 -101.06 60.25
C ASP A 277 -44.23 -102.24 60.66
N THR A 278 -42.92 -102.15 60.40
CA THR A 278 -41.96 -103.18 60.81
C THR A 278 -41.81 -103.25 62.32
N ALA A 279 -41.66 -102.12 63.00
CA ALA A 279 -41.62 -102.05 64.46
C ALA A 279 -42.93 -102.52 65.10
N GLN A 280 -44.09 -102.25 64.47
CA GLN A 280 -45.37 -102.79 64.92
C GLN A 280 -45.39 -104.31 64.81
N ARG A 281 -45.00 -104.87 63.65
CA ARG A 281 -44.90 -106.33 63.46
C ARG A 281 -43.94 -106.97 64.45
N GLU A 282 -42.82 -106.34 64.78
CA GLU A 282 -41.88 -106.83 65.80
C GLU A 282 -42.48 -106.80 67.21
N ARG A 283 -43.18 -105.72 67.57
CA ARG A 283 -43.91 -105.65 68.86
C ARG A 283 -45.00 -106.71 68.96
N ASP A 284 -45.77 -106.92 67.90
CA ASP A 284 -46.82 -107.93 67.87
C ASP A 284 -46.22 -109.34 68.01
N ARG A 285 -45.08 -109.62 67.37
CA ARG A 285 -44.32 -110.87 67.55
C ARG A 285 -43.82 -111.03 68.98
N ALA A 286 -43.20 -110.01 69.55
CA ALA A 286 -42.71 -110.04 70.93
C ALA A 286 -43.87 -110.26 71.94
N ALA A 287 -45.02 -109.62 71.73
CA ALA A 287 -46.23 -109.82 72.54
C ALA A 287 -46.77 -111.26 72.40
N ALA A 288 -46.76 -111.82 71.18
CA ALA A 288 -47.13 -113.21 70.94
C ALA A 288 -46.17 -114.19 71.65
N ASP A 289 -44.86 -113.95 71.61
CA ASP A 289 -43.85 -114.75 72.32
C ASP A 289 -44.03 -114.68 73.85
N VAL A 290 -44.33 -113.50 74.40
CA VAL A 290 -44.65 -113.33 75.83
C VAL A 290 -45.92 -114.10 76.20
N ASN A 291 -46.98 -113.99 75.41
CA ASN A 291 -48.23 -114.74 75.63
C ASN A 291 -48.01 -116.26 75.55
N LYS A 292 -47.15 -116.72 74.64
CA LYS A 292 -46.75 -118.14 74.53
C LYS A 292 -46.01 -118.59 75.79
N LYS A 293 -45.01 -117.84 76.25
CA LYS A 293 -44.29 -118.12 77.52
C LYS A 293 -45.21 -118.13 78.74
N ARG A 294 -46.21 -117.23 78.78
CA ARG A 294 -47.19 -117.18 79.88
C ARG A 294 -48.07 -118.44 79.93
N LYS A 295 -48.44 -118.99 78.77
CA LYS A 295 -49.16 -120.28 78.65
C LYS A 295 -48.31 -121.50 79.01
N GLU A 296 -46.98 -121.39 78.99
CA GLU A 296 -46.06 -122.45 79.41
C GLU A 296 -45.79 -122.44 80.93
N LEU A 297 -46.28 -121.42 81.65
CA LEU A 297 -46.11 -121.20 83.09
C LEU A 297 -47.38 -121.47 83.94
N ASP A 298 -48.54 -121.61 83.30
CA ASP A 298 -49.81 -122.09 83.89
C ASP A 298 -49.99 -123.60 83.64
#